data_AF-A0A2V5JVZ6-F1
#
_entry.id   AF-A0A2V5JVZ6-F1
#
_cell.length_a   1.000
_cell.length_b   1.000
_cell.length_c   1.000
_cell.angle_alpha   90.00
_cell.angle_beta   90.00
_cell.angle_gamma   90.00
#
_symmetry.space_group_name_H-M   'P 1'
#
loop_
_entity.id
_entity.type
_entity.pdbx_description
1 polymer ?
#
loop_
_entity_poly.entity_id
_entity_poly.type
_entity_poly.pdbx_seq_one_letter_code
_entity_poly.pdbx_strand_id
1 'polypeptide(L)'
;MNKNDMKLIVPEREGQLRFAFSRGGPREGAGRKGIGETRKLSLTLPAEDWERLEALCTELGCSKSELLRGMVRSCLSEPKPEEA
;
A
#
# COMPACT_ATOMS: atom_id res chain seq x y z
N MET A 1 3.49 -17.41 10.15
CA MET A 1 3.61 -16.20 11.02
C MET A 1 5.02 -16.22 11.61
N ASN A 2 5.98 -15.49 11.03
CA ASN A 2 7.37 -15.48 11.53
C ASN A 2 7.54 -14.41 12.62
N LYS A 3 8.13 -14.80 13.76
CA LYS A 3 8.14 -14.08 15.05
C LYS A 3 9.30 -13.10 15.27
N ASN A 4 10.08 -12.72 14.25
CA ASN A 4 11.46 -12.28 14.48
C ASN A 4 11.87 -10.86 14.07
N ASP A 5 11.07 -9.81 14.25
CA ASP A 5 11.55 -8.45 13.91
C ASP A 5 10.87 -7.31 14.68
N MET A 6 10.77 -7.44 16.01
CA MET A 6 10.33 -6.35 16.88
C MET A 6 11.49 -5.90 17.75
N LYS A 7 12.03 -4.70 17.49
CA LYS A 7 13.11 -4.12 18.31
C LYS A 7 12.53 -3.01 19.17
N LEU A 8 12.56 -3.21 20.48
CA LEU A 8 12.18 -2.19 21.46
C LEU A 8 13.33 -1.20 21.58
N ILE A 9 13.10 0.06 21.23
CA ILE A 9 14.08 1.13 21.41
C ILE A 9 13.61 1.99 22.58
N VAL A 10 14.45 2.07 23.61
CA VAL A 10 14.23 2.94 24.77
C VAL A 10 15.02 4.23 24.53
N PRO A 11 14.35 5.39 24.32
CA PRO A 11 15.05 6.68 24.22
C PRO A 11 15.52 7.17 25.59
N GLU A 12 16.58 7.99 25.63
CA GLU A 12 17.17 8.57 26.85
C GLU A 12 16.24 9.56 27.61
N ARG A 13 15.10 9.94 27.03
CA ARG A 13 14.10 10.78 27.71
C ARG A 13 12.93 9.93 28.18
N GLU A 14 12.74 9.91 29.49
CA GLU A 14 11.67 9.18 30.17
C GLU A 14 10.29 9.48 29.54
N GLY A 15 9.55 8.44 29.18
CA GLY A 15 8.11 8.51 28.89
C GLY A 15 7.63 8.08 27.51
N GLN A 16 8.49 7.76 26.53
CA GLN A 16 8.03 7.23 25.23
C GLN A 16 8.70 5.90 24.87
N LEU A 17 7.97 4.79 25.02
CA LEU A 17 8.32 3.53 24.38
C LEU A 17 7.99 3.63 22.88
N ARG A 18 8.98 3.47 22.00
CA ARG A 18 8.75 3.39 20.55
C ARG A 18 8.99 1.97 20.06
N PHE A 19 7.96 1.37 19.49
CA PHE A 19 8.09 0.11 18.76
C PHE A 19 8.69 0.41 17.38
N ALA A 20 9.93 -0.01 17.15
CA ALA A 20 10.53 0.05 15.82
C ALA A 20 10.31 -1.30 15.13
N PHE A 21 9.53 -1.29 14.05
CA PHE A 21 9.51 -2.39 13.11
C PHE A 21 10.76 -2.30 12.24
N SER A 22 11.41 -3.43 11.95
CA SER A 22 12.68 -3.48 11.19
C SER A 22 12.61 -2.92 9.76
N ARG A 23 11.41 -2.57 9.28
CA ARG A 23 11.17 -1.97 7.97
C ARG A 23 10.40 -0.67 8.14
N GLY A 24 11.07 0.46 7.90
CA GLY A 24 10.48 1.80 7.84
C GLY A 24 10.80 2.67 9.06
N GLY A 25 11.00 3.97 8.81
CA GLY A 25 11.27 4.96 9.85
C GLY A 25 10.04 5.30 10.72
N PRO A 26 10.15 6.21 11.69
CA PRO A 26 9.12 6.47 12.71
C PRO A 26 7.85 7.19 12.22
N ARG A 27 7.60 7.23 10.90
CA ARG A 27 6.43 7.90 10.32
C ARG A 27 5.24 6.95 10.26
N GLU A 28 4.04 7.48 10.40
CA GLU A 28 2.81 6.73 10.18
C GLU A 28 2.81 6.13 8.76
N GLY A 29 2.48 4.83 8.65
CA GLY A 29 2.54 4.08 7.38
C GLY A 29 3.93 3.58 6.96
N ALA A 30 4.96 3.73 7.80
CA ALA A 30 6.23 3.05 7.62
C ALA A 30 6.10 1.55 7.92
N GLY A 31 6.66 0.72 7.04
CA GLY A 31 6.52 -0.74 7.15
C GLY A 31 5.29 -1.32 6.47
N ARG A 32 4.89 -0.76 5.31
CA ARG A 32 3.87 -1.36 4.43
C ARG A 32 4.14 -2.86 4.28
N LYS A 33 3.11 -3.70 4.51
CA LYS A 33 3.20 -5.16 4.40
C LYS A 33 3.91 -5.54 3.09
N GLY A 34 4.91 -6.41 3.18
CA GLY A 34 5.64 -6.93 2.01
C GLY A 34 4.75 -7.87 1.20
N ILE A 35 3.84 -7.31 0.40
CA ILE A 35 2.90 -8.06 -0.44
C ILE A 35 3.54 -8.42 -1.80
N GLY A 36 4.64 -7.76 -2.17
CA GLY A 36 5.37 -7.98 -3.43
C GLY A 36 6.36 -6.85 -3.73
N GLU A 37 6.86 -6.80 -4.96
CA GLU A 37 7.71 -5.71 -5.46
C GLU A 37 6.85 -4.46 -5.76
N THR A 38 7.30 -3.28 -5.32
CA THR A 38 6.65 -2.01 -5.66
C THR A 38 7.43 -1.33 -6.78
N ARG A 39 6.77 -1.03 -7.90
CA ARG A 39 7.34 -0.26 -9.01
C ARG A 39 6.63 1.09 -9.14
N LYS A 40 7.38 2.13 -9.50
CA LYS A 40 6.80 3.44 -9.84
C LYS A 40 6.18 3.36 -11.22
N LEU A 41 4.96 3.86 -11.35
CA LEU A 41 4.22 3.91 -12.61
C LEU A 41 3.63 5.31 -12.77
N SER A 42 3.71 5.86 -13.98
CA SER A 42 3.09 7.13 -14.34
C SER A 42 1.85 6.84 -15.17
N LEU A 43 0.70 7.39 -14.78
CA LEU A 43 -0.54 7.29 -15.54
C LEU A 43 -0.95 8.68 -16.00
N THR A 44 -1.40 8.77 -17.24
CA THR A 44 -2.07 9.97 -17.76
C THR A 44 -3.50 9.57 -18.04
N LEU A 45 -4.45 10.28 -17.42
CA LEU A 45 -5.88 10.09 -17.59
C LEU A 45 -6.53 11.48 -17.76
N PRO A 46 -7.71 11.55 -18.41
CA PRO A 46 -8.56 12.74 -18.36
C PRO A 46 -8.81 13.22 -16.93
N ALA A 47 -9.07 14.53 -16.76
CA ALA A 47 -9.31 15.11 -15.44
C ALA A 47 -10.54 14.49 -14.76
N GLU A 48 -11.62 14.26 -15.53
CA GLU A 48 -12.86 13.62 -15.05
C GLU A 48 -12.62 12.21 -14.49
N ASP A 49 -11.73 11.43 -15.09
CA ASP A 49 -11.37 10.09 -14.62
C ASP A 49 -10.56 10.16 -13.33
N TRP A 50 -9.67 11.15 -13.20
CA TRP A 50 -8.95 11.40 -11.95
C TRP A 50 -9.91 11.77 -10.82
N GLU A 51 -10.85 12.69 -11.07
CA GLU A 51 -11.86 13.08 -10.08
C GLU A 51 -12.68 11.89 -9.63
N ARG A 52 -13.11 11.05 -10.57
CA ARG A 52 -13.87 9.82 -10.27
C ARG A 52 -13.04 8.84 -9.44
N LEU A 53 -11.76 8.66 -9.75
CA LEU A 53 -10.86 7.80 -8.99
C LEU A 53 -10.69 8.29 -7.55
N GLU A 54 -10.56 9.61 -7.35
CA GLU A 54 -10.45 10.21 -6.02
C GLU A 54 -11.75 10.11 -5.21
N ALA A 55 -12.91 10.29 -5.86
CA ALA A 55 -14.21 10.08 -5.23
C ALA A 55 -14.37 8.64 -4.74
N LEU A 56 -14.01 7.66 -5.57
CA LEU A 56 -14.06 6.23 -5.20
C LEU A 56 -13.12 5.91 -4.04
N CYS A 57 -11.92 6.48 -4.00
CA CYS A 57 -11.01 6.30 -2.87
C CYS A 57 -11.60 6.85 -1.57
N THR A 58 -12.26 8.01 -1.64
CA THR A 58 -12.92 8.64 -0.49
C THR A 58 -14.10 7.79 0.00
N GLU A 59 -14.96 7.33 -0.91
CA GLU A 59 -16.13 6.50 -0.60
C GLU A 59 -15.75 5.17 0.04
N LEU A 60 -14.72 4.50 -0.51
CA LEU A 60 -14.25 3.20 -0.04
C LEU A 60 -13.26 3.30 1.15
N GLY A 61 -12.86 4.51 1.54
CA GLY A 61 -11.86 4.73 2.60
C GLY A 61 -10.49 4.11 2.29
N CYS A 62 -10.11 4.01 1.01
CA CYS A 62 -8.91 3.31 0.57
C CYS A 62 -7.91 4.23 -0.15
N SER A 63 -6.64 3.84 -0.20
CA SER A 63 -5.63 4.62 -0.94
C SER A 63 -5.73 4.40 -2.45
N LYS A 64 -5.34 5.40 -3.26
CA LYS A 64 -5.19 5.26 -4.72
C LYS A 64 -4.42 4.00 -5.13
N SER A 65 -3.33 3.70 -4.41
CA SER A 65 -2.50 2.52 -4.65
C SER A 65 -3.19 1.19 -4.34
N GLU A 66 -4.20 1.21 -3.46
CA GLU A 66 -4.99 0.03 -3.11
C GLU A 66 -6.07 -0.23 -4.14
N LEU A 67 -6.80 0.83 -4.52
CA LEU A 67 -7.78 0.79 -5.59
C LEU A 67 -7.16 0.30 -6.91
N LEU A 68 -6.07 0.94 -7.35
CA LEU A 68 -5.37 0.56 -8.59
C LEU A 68 -4.85 -0.88 -8.54
N ARG A 69 -4.35 -1.35 -7.38
CA ARG A 69 -3.90 -2.74 -7.23
C ARG A 69 -5.06 -3.72 -7.35
N GLY A 70 -6.23 -3.38 -6.82
CA GLY A 70 -7.46 -4.15 -6.98
C GLY A 70 -7.85 -4.27 -8.44
N MET A 71 -7.92 -3.13 -9.15
CA MET A 71 -8.25 -3.09 -10.58
C MET A 71 -7.29 -3.93 -11.43
N VAL A 72 -5.97 -3.76 -11.23
CA VAL A 72 -4.95 -4.54 -11.95
C VAL A 72 -5.10 -6.03 -11.67
N ARG A 73 -5.35 -6.42 -10.41
CA ARG A 73 -5.54 -7.82 -10.06
C ARG A 73 -6.78 -8.41 -10.73
N SER A 74 -7.91 -7.71 -10.71
CA SER A 74 -9.14 -8.16 -11.36
C SER A 74 -8.94 -8.37 -12.87
N CYS A 75 -8.26 -7.43 -13.53
CA CYS A 75 -7.95 -7.53 -14.96
C CYS A 75 -7.04 -8.71 -15.30
N LEU A 76 -6.06 -9.02 -14.44
CA LEU A 76 -5.13 -10.15 -14.66
C LEU A 76 -5.66 -11.50 -14.19
N SER A 77 -6.72 -11.54 -13.38
CA SER A 77 -7.31 -12.78 -12.85
C SER A 77 -8.33 -13.42 -13.78
N GLU A 78 -8.77 -12.75 -14.85
CA GLU A 78 -9.62 -13.38 -15.86
C GLU A 78 -8.76 -14.31 -16.74
N PRO A 79 -9.19 -15.57 -16.96
CA PRO A 79 -8.55 -16.41 -17.97
C PRO A 79 -8.76 -15.74 -19.33
N LYS A 80 -7.68 -15.42 -20.04
CA LYS A 80 -7.77 -14.99 -21.43
C LYS A 80 -8.55 -16.05 -22.21
N PRO A 81 -9.53 -15.69 -23.06
CA PRO A 81 -10.06 -16.65 -24.02
C PRO A 81 -8.90 -17.10 -24.88
N GLU A 82 -8.65 -18.40 -24.83
CA GLU A 82 -7.74 -19.13 -25.71
C GLU A 82 -8.19 -18.84 -27.15
N GLU A 83 -7.34 -18.15 -27.92
CA GLU A 83 -7.55 -17.96 -29.36
C GLU A 83 -7.63 -19.36 -30.01
N ALA A 84 -8.81 -19.69 -30.52
CA ALA A 84 -9.11 -20.91 -31.28
C ALA A 84 -8.61 -20.82 -32.72
#